data_AF-A0A7K3ZNS0-F1
#
_entry.id   AF-A0A7K3ZNS0-F1
#
_cell.length_a   1.000
_cell.length_b   1.000
_cell.length_c   1.000
_cell.angle_alpha   90.00
_cell.angle_beta   90.00
_cell.angle_gamma   90.00
#
_symmetry.space_group_name_H-M   'P 1'
#
loop_
_entity.id
_entity.type
_entity.pdbx_description
1 polymer ?
#
loop_
_entity_poly.entity_id
_entity_poly.type
_entity_poly.pdbx_seq_one_letter_code
_entity_poly.pdbx_strand_id
1 'polypeptide(L)'
;MKRVSVEAKVVEKGDVREVKSRYKDETYRIADAVIADETGSIKLTLWNEQIEQVNVGDNVKIENGYVTSFKGETQLNVGKFGKMTIN
;
A
#
# COMPACT_ATOMS: atom_id res chain seq x y z
N MET A 1 1.78 -0.84 -14.01
CA MET A 1 2.21 0.56 -14.29
C MET A 1 3.31 0.94 -13.31
N LYS A 2 4.28 1.78 -13.67
CA LYS A 2 5.38 2.21 -12.78
C LYS A 2 5.41 3.75 -12.70
N ARG A 3 5.98 4.30 -11.63
CA ARG A 3 6.08 5.76 -11.37
C ARG A 3 4.70 6.42 -11.24
N VAL A 4 3.85 5.83 -10.43
CA VAL A 4 2.51 6.37 -10.13
C VAL A 4 2.63 7.25 -8.88
N SER A 5 2.08 8.46 -8.96
CA SER A 5 1.91 9.34 -7.80
C SER A 5 0.43 9.57 -7.56
N VAL A 6 -0.01 9.40 -6.31
CA VAL A 6 -1.42 9.51 -5.90
C VAL A 6 -1.48 10.21 -4.56
N GLU A 7 -2.48 11.06 -4.38
CA GLU A 7 -2.86 11.60 -3.08
C GLU A 7 -4.32 11.22 -2.82
N ALA A 8 -4.56 10.49 -1.73
CA ALA A 8 -5.87 9.91 -1.46
C ALA A 8 -6.05 9.68 0.04
N LYS A 9 -7.30 9.54 0.47
CA LYS A 9 -7.66 9.25 1.84
C LYS A 9 -7.74 7.75 2.09
N VAL A 10 -7.22 7.27 3.21
CA VAL A 10 -7.38 5.88 3.65
C VAL A 10 -8.78 5.70 4.19
N VAL A 11 -9.57 4.86 3.52
CA VAL A 11 -10.97 4.59 3.89
C VAL A 11 -11.16 3.26 4.61
N GLU A 12 -10.26 2.32 4.37
CA GLU A 12 -10.28 1.00 5.00
C GLU A 12 -8.87 0.49 5.24
N LYS A 13 -8.69 -0.31 6.30
CA LYS A 13 -7.46 -1.03 6.60
C LYS A 13 -7.83 -2.43 7.07
N GLY A 14 -7.40 -3.44 6.32
CA GLY A 14 -7.63 -4.84 6.64
C GLY A 14 -6.65 -5.38 7.68
N ASP A 15 -6.86 -6.64 8.04
CA ASP A 15 -6.04 -7.34 9.03
C ASP A 15 -4.60 -7.55 8.57
N VAL A 16 -3.70 -7.56 9.55
CA VAL A 16 -2.29 -7.88 9.32
C VAL A 16 -2.12 -9.37 9.13
N ARG A 17 -1.46 -9.75 8.04
CA ARG A 17 -1.07 -11.13 7.75
C ARG A 17 0.45 -11.24 7.61
N GLU A 18 0.97 -12.43 7.89
CA GLU A 18 2.40 -12.72 7.71
C GLU A 18 2.64 -13.46 6.40
N VAL A 19 3.72 -13.10 5.72
CA VAL A 19 4.16 -13.74 4.48
C VAL A 19 5.63 -14.11 4.60
N LYS A 20 5.94 -15.39 4.33
CA LYS A 20 7.34 -15.85 4.30
C LYS A 20 7.98 -15.47 2.97
N SER A 21 9.18 -14.90 3.02
CA SER A 21 9.97 -14.61 1.84
C SER A 21 10.31 -15.89 1.07
N ARG A 22 10.27 -15.81 -0.26
CA ARG A 22 10.68 -16.93 -1.13
C ARG A 22 12.19 -17.04 -1.30
N TYR A 23 12.93 -15.96 -1.02
CA TYR A 23 14.36 -15.84 -1.32
C TYR A 23 15.21 -15.73 -0.06
N LYS A 24 14.59 -15.45 1.08
CA LYS A 24 15.24 -15.28 2.37
C LYS A 24 14.49 -16.07 3.43
N ASP A 25 15.15 -16.44 4.51
CA ASP A 25 14.48 -16.97 5.70
C ASP A 25 13.96 -15.83 6.59
N GLU A 26 13.20 -14.91 5.98
CA GLU A 26 12.60 -13.75 6.64
C GLU A 26 11.07 -13.83 6.48
N THR A 27 10.34 -13.44 7.52
CA THR A 27 8.89 -13.24 7.50
C THR A 27 8.59 -11.75 7.47
N TYR A 28 7.68 -11.35 6.59
CA TYR A 28 7.21 -9.97 6.50
C TYR A 28 5.76 -9.87 6.95
N ARG A 29 5.39 -8.70 7.47
CA ARG A 29 4.01 -8.35 7.78
C ARG A 29 3.45 -7.55 6.61
N ILE A 30 2.22 -7.87 6.21
CA ILE A 30 1.52 -7.19 5.13
C ILE A 30 0.08 -6.92 5.54
N ALA A 31 -0.46 -5.78 5.14
CA ALA A 31 -1.88 -5.46 5.27
C ALA A 31 -2.36 -4.77 3.99
N ASP A 32 -3.62 -5.00 3.63
CA ASP A 32 -4.25 -4.28 2.52
C ASP A 32 -5.03 -3.10 3.11
N ALA A 33 -4.76 -1.89 2.61
CA ALA A 33 -5.57 -0.71 2.87
C ALA A 33 -6.32 -0.32 1.60
N VAL A 34 -7.44 0.38 1.73
CA VAL A 34 -8.12 1.01 0.60
C VAL A 34 -7.91 2.51 0.70
N ILE A 35 -7.37 3.09 -0.36
CA ILE A 35 -7.26 4.53 -0.51
C ILE A 35 -8.25 5.00 -1.57
N ALA A 36 -8.89 6.14 -1.35
CA ALA A 36 -9.87 6.69 -2.25
C ALA A 36 -9.74 8.22 -2.39
N ASP A 37 -10.05 8.69 -3.59
CA ASP A 37 -10.21 10.10 -3.95
C ASP A 37 -11.53 10.28 -4.71
N GLU A 38 -11.73 11.47 -5.29
CA GLU A 38 -12.95 11.78 -6.05
C GLU A 38 -13.12 10.94 -7.33
N THR A 39 -12.04 10.32 -7.82
CA THR A 39 -12.02 9.56 -9.08
C THR A 39 -12.27 8.07 -8.87
N GLY A 40 -12.01 7.57 -7.67
CA GLY A 40 -12.26 6.18 -7.32
C GLY A 40 -11.43 5.70 -6.14
N SER A 41 -11.24 4.37 -6.06
CA SER A 41 -10.51 3.72 -4.98
C SER A 41 -9.57 2.64 -5.50
N ILE A 42 -8.44 2.46 -4.83
CA ILE A 42 -7.47 1.40 -5.12
C ILE A 42 -6.95 0.77 -3.82
N LYS A 43 -6.63 -0.53 -3.86
CA LYS A 43 -5.95 -1.20 -2.75
C LYS A 43 -4.50 -0.75 -2.68
N LEU A 44 -4.06 -0.32 -1.51
CA LEU A 44 -2.70 -0.02 -1.14
C LEU A 44 -2.12 -1.18 -0.32
N THR A 45 -1.04 -1.77 -0.79
CA THR A 45 -0.33 -2.81 -0.03
C THR A 45 0.66 -2.17 0.94
N LEU A 46 0.45 -2.37 2.24
CA LEU A 46 1.30 -1.90 3.32
C LEU A 46 2.23 -3.01 3.80
N TRP A 47 3.51 -2.68 3.98
CA TRP A 47 4.54 -3.61 4.44
C TRP A 47 5.14 -3.19 5.77
N ASN A 48 5.33 -4.14 6.68
CA ASN A 48 6.04 -3.98 7.95
C ASN A 48 5.61 -2.67 8.66
N GLU A 49 6.54 -1.74 8.89
CA GLU A 49 6.32 -0.50 9.63
C GLU A 49 5.32 0.46 8.96
N GLN A 50 5.04 0.29 7.66
CA GLN A 50 4.00 1.08 6.97
C GLN A 50 2.61 0.77 7.53
N ILE A 51 2.43 -0.44 8.06
CA ILE A 51 1.16 -0.87 8.66
C ILE A 51 0.87 0.00 9.87
N GLU A 52 1.84 0.25 10.74
CA GLU A 52 1.62 1.07 11.95
C GLU A 52 1.53 2.56 11.64
N GLN A 53 2.17 3.02 10.57
CA GLN A 53 2.15 4.42 10.17
C GLN A 53 0.79 4.86 9.64
N VAL A 54 0.08 3.98 8.93
CA VAL A 54 -1.16 4.34 8.22
C VAL A 54 -2.40 3.93 9.01
N ASN A 55 -3.32 4.87 9.21
CA ASN A 55 -4.60 4.68 9.86
C ASN A 55 -5.77 5.03 8.95
N VAL A 56 -6.93 4.46 9.25
CA VAL A 56 -8.17 4.85 8.58
C VAL A 56 -8.47 6.31 8.91
N GLY A 57 -8.71 7.11 7.87
CA GLY A 57 -8.91 8.55 7.98
C GLY A 57 -7.71 9.39 7.52
N ASP A 58 -6.52 8.81 7.43
CA ASP A 58 -5.31 9.53 7.04
C ASP A 58 -5.33 9.94 5.57
N ASN A 59 -4.78 11.11 5.26
CA ASN A 59 -4.46 11.49 3.89
C ASN A 59 -3.05 11.03 3.57
N VAL A 60 -2.92 10.15 2.57
CA VAL A 60 -1.62 9.62 2.15
C VAL A 60 -1.24 10.14 0.79
N LYS A 61 0.01 10.56 0.65
CA LYS A 61 0.65 10.88 -0.62
C LYS A 61 1.68 9.82 -0.96
N ILE A 62 1.48 9.15 -2.08
CA ILE A 62 2.38 8.15 -2.64
C ILE A 62 3.11 8.77 -3.82
N GLU A 63 4.43 8.61 -3.84
CA GLU A 63 5.30 9.07 -4.91
C GLU A 63 6.12 7.90 -5.43
N ASN A 64 6.30 7.80 -6.75
CA ASN A 64 7.03 6.71 -7.40
C ASN A 64 6.52 5.30 -7.03
N GLY A 65 5.22 5.17 -6.80
CA GLY A 65 4.55 3.89 -6.61
C GLY A 65 4.50 3.06 -7.89
N TYR A 66 4.10 1.81 -7.76
CA TYR A 66 3.86 0.92 -8.89
C TYR A 66 2.59 0.11 -8.69
N VAL A 67 1.90 -0.14 -9.80
CA VAL A 67 0.65 -0.88 -9.84
C VAL A 67 0.92 -2.27 -10.38
N THR A 68 0.49 -3.27 -9.61
CA THR A 68 0.50 -4.69 -9.97
C THR A 68 -0.92 -5.23 -9.98
N SER A 69 -1.12 -6.36 -10.66
CA SER A 69 -2.32 -7.17 -10.49
C SER A 69 -1.95 -8.41 -9.68
N PHE A 70 -2.67 -8.66 -8.59
CA PHE A 70 -2.52 -9.84 -7.76
C PHE A 70 -3.88 -10.53 -7.64
N LYS A 71 -3.96 -11.79 -8.10
CA LYS A 71 -5.22 -12.57 -8.14
C LYS A 71 -6.38 -11.85 -8.85
N GLY A 72 -6.08 -11.05 -9.88
CA GLY A 72 -7.06 -10.27 -10.63
C GLY A 72 -7.42 -8.92 -10.02
N GLU A 73 -6.92 -8.60 -8.82
CA GLU A 73 -7.14 -7.29 -8.19
C GLU A 73 -5.97 -6.35 -8.48
N THR A 74 -6.29 -5.10 -8.78
CA THR A 74 -5.29 -4.05 -9.01
C THR A 74 -4.84 -3.45 -7.68
N GLN A 75 -3.54 -3.44 -7.44
CA GLN A 75 -2.95 -3.00 -6.18
C GLN A 75 -1.83 -1.98 -6.42
N LEU A 76 -1.86 -0.90 -5.66
CA LEU A 76 -0.80 0.09 -5.57
C LEU A 76 0.20 -0.33 -4.49
N ASN A 77 1.48 -0.27 -4.84
CA ASN A 77 2.58 -0.64 -3.98
C ASN A 77 3.62 0.48 -3.92
N VAL A 78 4.24 0.64 -2.76
CA VAL A 78 5.37 1.56 -2.56
C VAL A 78 6.65 0.76 -2.62
N GLY A 79 7.42 0.93 -3.70
CA GLY A 79 8.67 0.18 -3.91
C GLY A 79 9.86 0.81 -3.20
N LYS A 80 11.04 0.21 -3.38
CA LYS A 80 12.32 0.71 -2.84
C LYS A 80 12.61 2.19 -3.15
N PHE A 81 12.16 2.67 -4.30
CA PHE A 81 12.33 4.07 -4.75
C PHE A 81 11.05 4.89 -4.60
N GLY A 82 10.00 4.29 -4.05
CA GLY A 82 8.75 4.95 -3.73
C GLY A 82 8.82 5.59 -2.35
N LYS A 83 8.02 6.62 -2.15
CA LYS A 83 7.83 7.27 -0.86
C LYS A 83 6.35 7.35 -0.54
N MET A 84 6.02 7.12 0.72
CA MET A 84 4.70 7.39 1.27
C MET A 84 4.84 8.47 2.34
N THR A 85 3.98 9.47 2.30
CA THR A 85 3.88 10.54 3.29
C THR A 85 2.45 10.59 3.81
N ILE A 86 2.28 10.77 5.10
CA ILE A 86 0.98 10.96 5.74
C ILE A 86 0.84 12.44 6.10
N ASN A 87 -0.29 13.03 5.71
CA ASN A 87 -0.62 14.45 5.88
C ASN A 87 -1.68 14.65 6.98
#